data_AF-A0A938NGG8-F1
#
_entry.id   AF-A0A938NGG8-F1
#
_cell.length_a   1.000
_cell.length_b   1.000
_cell.length_c   1.000
_cell.angle_alpha   90.00
_cell.angle_beta   90.00
_cell.angle_gamma   90.00
#
_symmetry.space_group_name_H-M   'P 1'
#
loop_
_entity.id
_entity.type
_entity.pdbx_description
1 polymer ?
#
loop_
_entity_poly.entity_id
_entity_poly.type
_entity_poly.pdbx_seq_one_letter_code
_entity_poly.pdbx_strand_id
1 'polypeptide(L)'
;MRIGPDQLRRAAAETGFHAGALEKVGHLIDLLQAIFRHPYLKDRLVLKGGTALNLFLLDLPRLSVDIDLNYIGALDRETMLAERPEVDRALQAVFKRQDLEVRRLPGEHAGGKWRLSFARVEGGRGTLEVDLNFLMRVPLWAPQRRDSRQMLGGLAAGIPVVDLHELAAGKLAALFSRIAARDLFDTVNILSHRELDPALLRQAFVVSGAMSRRDWRDLRIEDAAMDPRDVAQKLLPMLR
;
A
#
# COMPACT_ATOMS: atom_id res chain seq x y z
N MET A 1 -9.43 -15.45 6.66
CA MET A 1 -8.86 -16.77 7.03
C MET A 1 -8.52 -16.77 8.51
N ARG A 2 -8.56 -17.92 9.19
CA ARG A 2 -8.03 -18.03 10.57
C ARG A 2 -6.60 -18.56 10.49
N ILE A 3 -5.62 -17.69 10.69
CA ILE A 3 -4.20 -18.07 10.70
C ILE A 3 -3.94 -18.91 11.96
N GLY A 4 -3.35 -20.09 11.81
CA GLY A 4 -3.02 -20.98 12.94
C GLY A 4 -1.62 -20.71 13.52
N PRO A 5 -1.38 -20.98 14.83
CA PRO A 5 -0.04 -20.86 15.44
C PRO A 5 1.05 -21.61 14.68
N ASP A 6 0.81 -22.86 14.28
CA ASP A 6 1.79 -23.68 13.58
C ASP A 6 2.03 -23.21 12.15
N GLN A 7 1.00 -22.66 11.50
CA GLN A 7 1.14 -22.07 10.18
C GLN A 7 2.01 -20.81 10.24
N LEU A 8 1.77 -19.95 11.23
CA LEU A 8 2.53 -18.72 11.42
C LEU A 8 3.99 -18.99 11.79
N ARG A 9 4.24 -19.94 12.72
CA ARG A 9 5.60 -20.34 13.08
C ARG A 9 6.38 -20.92 11.91
N ARG A 10 5.75 -21.79 11.10
CA ARG A 10 6.38 -22.33 9.89
C ARG A 10 6.72 -21.24 8.88
N ALA A 11 5.77 -20.37 8.56
CA ALA A 11 6.01 -19.27 7.62
C ALA A 11 7.12 -18.32 8.11
N ALA A 12 7.20 -18.04 9.42
CA ALA A 12 8.29 -17.25 9.99
C ALA A 12 9.66 -17.94 9.81
N ALA A 13 9.73 -19.25 10.08
CA ALA A 13 10.95 -20.02 9.89
C ALA A 13 11.37 -20.14 8.41
N GLU A 14 10.41 -20.32 7.50
CA GLU A 14 10.67 -20.47 6.06
C GLU A 14 11.09 -19.15 5.39
N THR A 15 10.49 -18.03 5.81
CA THR A 15 10.71 -16.74 5.15
C THR A 15 11.76 -15.87 5.83
N GLY A 16 12.09 -16.13 7.10
CA GLY A 16 12.97 -15.32 7.94
C GLY A 16 12.31 -14.07 8.53
N PHE A 17 11.07 -13.74 8.13
CA PHE A 17 10.38 -12.56 8.66
C PHE A 17 9.81 -12.79 10.07
N HIS A 18 9.70 -11.69 10.82
CA HIS A 18 9.04 -11.72 12.12
C HIS A 18 7.57 -12.15 12.03
N ALA A 19 7.18 -13.13 12.86
CA ALA A 19 5.83 -13.71 12.90
C ALA A 19 4.72 -12.65 13.01
N GLY A 20 4.90 -11.67 13.89
CA GLY A 20 3.90 -10.61 14.07
C GLY A 20 3.66 -9.73 12.82
N ALA A 21 4.67 -9.59 11.95
CA ALA A 21 4.53 -8.87 10.69
C ALA A 21 3.92 -9.76 9.59
N LEU A 22 4.30 -11.03 9.54
CA LEU A 22 3.69 -12.02 8.64
C LEU A 22 2.20 -12.18 8.87
N GLU A 23 1.78 -12.25 10.14
CA GLU A 23 0.37 -12.32 10.51
C GLU A 23 -0.43 -11.15 9.92
N LYS A 24 0.12 -9.91 10.03
CA LYS A 24 -0.48 -8.72 9.41
C LYS A 24 -0.59 -8.88 7.90
N VAL A 25 0.46 -9.39 7.24
CA VAL A 25 0.44 -9.61 5.79
C VAL A 25 -0.62 -10.63 5.38
N GLY A 26 -0.82 -11.71 6.17
CA GLY A 26 -1.89 -12.67 5.93
C GLY A 26 -3.29 -12.03 5.97
N HIS A 27 -3.58 -11.25 7.02
CA HIS A 27 -4.85 -10.51 7.10
C HIS A 27 -4.99 -9.45 5.99
N LEU A 28 -3.90 -8.79 5.62
CA LEU A 28 -3.87 -7.81 4.53
C LEU A 28 -4.21 -8.46 3.18
N ILE A 29 -3.67 -9.64 2.89
CA ILE A 29 -3.95 -10.39 1.66
C ILE A 29 -5.44 -10.75 1.56
N ASP A 30 -6.00 -11.29 2.64
CA ASP A 30 -7.44 -11.59 2.71
C ASP A 30 -8.29 -10.34 2.49
N LEU A 31 -7.91 -9.24 3.14
CA LEU A 31 -8.63 -7.98 3.03
C LEU A 31 -8.56 -7.40 1.61
N LEU A 32 -7.39 -7.40 0.96
CA LEU A 32 -7.26 -7.00 -0.44
C LEU A 32 -8.14 -7.85 -1.34
N GLN A 33 -8.11 -9.17 -1.17
CA GLN A 33 -8.95 -10.07 -1.94
C GLN A 33 -10.45 -9.78 -1.74
N ALA A 34 -10.87 -9.47 -0.52
CA ALA A 34 -12.26 -9.13 -0.19
C ALA A 34 -12.68 -7.78 -0.79
N ILE A 35 -11.84 -6.75 -0.72
CA ILE A 35 -12.07 -5.43 -1.32
C ILE A 35 -12.28 -5.58 -2.83
N PHE A 36 -11.38 -6.29 -3.52
CA PHE A 36 -11.41 -6.41 -4.98
C PHE A 36 -12.36 -7.49 -5.51
N ARG A 37 -12.99 -8.29 -4.64
CA ARG A 37 -14.17 -9.11 -4.98
C ARG A 37 -15.49 -8.37 -4.80
N HIS A 38 -15.50 -7.24 -4.12
CA HIS A 38 -16.72 -6.49 -3.90
C HIS A 38 -17.22 -5.86 -5.23
N PRO A 39 -18.45 -6.16 -5.69
CA PRO A 39 -18.93 -5.77 -7.02
C PRO A 39 -18.86 -4.27 -7.31
N TYR A 40 -19.09 -3.44 -6.29
CA TYR A 40 -19.04 -1.98 -6.43
C TYR A 40 -17.60 -1.43 -6.46
N LEU A 41 -16.67 -2.05 -5.72
CA LEU A 41 -15.34 -1.48 -5.47
C LEU A 41 -14.29 -1.91 -6.51
N LYS A 42 -14.44 -3.12 -7.07
CA LYS A 42 -13.42 -3.80 -7.88
C LYS A 42 -12.93 -3.00 -9.11
N ASP A 43 -13.77 -2.14 -9.66
CA ASP A 43 -13.46 -1.31 -10.85
C ASP A 43 -13.31 0.18 -10.50
N ARG A 44 -13.38 0.52 -9.20
CA ARG A 44 -13.29 1.90 -8.70
C ARG A 44 -12.01 2.19 -7.94
N LEU A 45 -11.23 1.16 -7.62
CA LEU A 45 -10.04 1.27 -6.79
C LEU A 45 -8.83 0.70 -7.52
N VAL A 46 -7.65 1.21 -7.19
CA VAL A 46 -6.36 0.66 -7.62
C VAL A 46 -5.38 0.66 -6.45
N LEU A 47 -4.60 -0.41 -6.32
CA LEU A 47 -3.60 -0.56 -5.28
C LEU A 47 -2.32 0.19 -5.64
N LYS A 48 -1.78 0.93 -4.66
CA LYS A 48 -0.51 1.65 -4.77
C LYS A 48 0.36 1.46 -3.52
N GLY A 49 1.42 2.24 -3.42
CA GLY A 49 2.21 2.38 -2.19
C GLY A 49 3.18 1.22 -1.94
N GLY A 50 3.59 1.07 -0.67
CA GLY A 50 4.60 0.08 -0.29
C GLY A 50 4.14 -1.36 -0.47
N THR A 51 2.83 -1.61 -0.34
CA THR A 51 2.24 -2.95 -0.47
C THR A 51 2.13 -3.36 -1.92
N ALA A 52 1.64 -2.50 -2.82
CA ALA A 52 1.75 -2.73 -4.27
C ALA A 52 3.19 -3.10 -4.66
N LEU A 53 4.15 -2.29 -4.19
CA LEU A 53 5.55 -2.48 -4.55
C LEU A 53 6.12 -3.82 -4.03
N ASN A 54 6.08 -4.04 -2.72
CA ASN A 54 6.81 -5.15 -2.13
C ASN A 54 6.09 -6.50 -2.29
N LEU A 55 4.76 -6.50 -2.21
CA LEU A 55 3.96 -7.72 -2.23
C LEU A 55 3.60 -8.17 -3.66
N PHE A 56 3.54 -7.27 -4.64
CA PHE A 56 3.16 -7.59 -6.04
C PHE A 56 4.28 -7.43 -7.06
N LEU A 57 5.31 -6.61 -6.80
CA LEU A 57 6.39 -6.37 -7.77
C LEU A 57 7.74 -6.95 -7.32
N LEU A 58 8.21 -6.63 -6.11
CA LEU A 58 9.63 -6.78 -5.76
C LEU A 58 10.04 -8.11 -5.10
N ASP A 59 9.22 -9.15 -5.15
CA ASP A 59 9.52 -10.44 -4.48
C ASP A 59 9.84 -10.31 -2.97
N LEU A 60 9.08 -9.44 -2.28
CA LEU A 60 9.15 -9.26 -0.82
C LEU A 60 10.58 -8.96 -0.29
N PRO A 61 11.25 -7.88 -0.74
CA PRO A 61 12.54 -7.49 -0.16
C PRO A 61 12.36 -6.97 1.27
N ARG A 62 11.14 -6.52 1.60
CA ARG A 62 10.63 -6.29 2.96
C ARG A 62 9.12 -6.51 3.00
N LEU A 63 8.56 -6.70 4.18
CA LEU A 63 7.10 -6.68 4.38
C LEU A 63 6.55 -5.26 4.35
N SER A 64 5.31 -5.12 3.88
CA SER A 64 4.51 -3.90 3.95
C SER A 64 3.14 -4.27 4.50
N VAL A 65 2.64 -3.48 5.45
CA VAL A 65 1.49 -3.84 6.30
C VAL A 65 0.34 -2.81 6.26
N ASP A 66 0.44 -1.85 5.34
CA ASP A 66 -0.55 -0.80 5.11
C ASP A 66 -1.16 -0.98 3.71
N ILE A 67 -2.45 -0.71 3.54
CA ILE A 67 -3.13 -0.76 2.22
C ILE A 67 -3.36 0.67 1.74
N ASP A 68 -2.65 1.07 0.69
CA ASP A 68 -2.81 2.38 0.05
C ASP A 68 -3.59 2.23 -1.27
N LEU A 69 -4.71 2.94 -1.40
CA LEU A 69 -5.60 2.87 -2.56
C LEU A 69 -5.80 4.25 -3.17
N ASN A 70 -5.97 4.29 -4.49
CA ASN A 70 -6.56 5.44 -5.18
C ASN A 70 -7.96 5.05 -5.67
N TYR A 71 -8.90 5.99 -5.57
CA TYR A 71 -10.18 5.91 -6.29
C TYR A 71 -9.97 6.31 -7.75
N ILE A 72 -10.47 5.51 -8.68
CA ILE A 72 -10.39 5.70 -10.14
C ILE A 72 -11.74 5.54 -10.84
N GLY A 73 -12.85 5.50 -10.09
CA GLY A 73 -14.19 5.21 -10.62
C GLY A 73 -14.78 6.30 -11.54
N ALA A 74 -14.42 7.56 -11.32
CA ALA A 74 -14.88 8.69 -12.12
C ALA A 74 -13.83 9.80 -12.17
N LEU A 75 -13.74 10.48 -13.31
CA LEU A 75 -12.79 11.57 -13.52
C LEU A 75 -13.29 12.89 -12.91
N ASP A 76 -14.56 13.20 -13.13
CA ASP A 76 -15.19 14.43 -12.71
C ASP A 76 -15.41 14.45 -11.20
N ARG A 77 -15.35 15.67 -10.65
CA ARG A 77 -15.41 15.88 -9.21
C ARG A 77 -16.80 15.60 -8.65
N GLU A 78 -17.85 15.93 -9.39
CA GLU A 78 -19.23 15.80 -8.91
C GLU A 78 -19.62 14.33 -8.72
N THR A 79 -19.37 13.50 -9.72
CA THR A 79 -19.59 12.06 -9.65
C THR A 79 -18.73 11.42 -8.56
N MET A 80 -17.44 11.78 -8.46
CA MET A 80 -16.61 11.27 -7.36
C MET A 80 -17.18 11.65 -5.99
N LEU A 81 -17.66 12.88 -5.80
CA LEU A 81 -18.24 13.31 -4.52
C LEU A 81 -19.53 12.53 -4.21
N ALA A 82 -20.34 12.20 -5.23
CA ALA A 82 -21.54 11.38 -5.09
C ALA A 82 -21.20 9.90 -4.79
N GLU A 83 -20.14 9.34 -5.39
CA GLU A 83 -19.70 7.96 -5.15
C GLU A 83 -18.94 7.78 -3.84
N ARG A 84 -18.24 8.81 -3.35
CA ARG A 84 -17.44 8.74 -2.11
C ARG A 84 -18.18 8.13 -0.91
N PRO A 85 -19.41 8.55 -0.53
CA PRO A 85 -20.13 7.91 0.57
C PRO A 85 -20.47 6.43 0.30
N GLU A 86 -20.70 6.05 -0.95
CA GLU A 86 -20.98 4.66 -1.35
C GLU A 86 -19.72 3.79 -1.26
N VAL A 87 -18.58 4.31 -1.70
CA VAL A 87 -17.27 3.67 -1.55
C VAL A 87 -16.93 3.47 -0.08
N ASP A 88 -17.11 4.50 0.75
CA ASP A 88 -16.90 4.42 2.20
C ASP A 88 -17.80 3.35 2.85
N ARG A 89 -19.08 3.29 2.46
CA ARG A 89 -20.05 2.31 2.97
C ARG A 89 -19.67 0.88 2.56
N ALA A 90 -19.28 0.69 1.30
CA ALA A 90 -18.84 -0.60 0.78
C ALA A 90 -17.56 -1.09 1.47
N LEU A 91 -16.57 -0.22 1.68
CA LEU A 91 -15.36 -0.57 2.43
C LEU A 91 -15.67 -0.97 3.86
N GLN A 92 -16.52 -0.21 4.58
CA GLN A 92 -16.94 -0.58 5.93
C GLN A 92 -17.69 -1.93 5.97
N ALA A 93 -18.50 -2.23 4.96
CA ALA A 93 -19.19 -3.51 4.85
C ALA A 93 -18.18 -4.66 4.66
N VAL A 94 -17.15 -4.46 3.84
CA VAL A 94 -16.05 -5.44 3.68
C VAL A 94 -15.30 -5.63 4.99
N PHE A 95 -14.93 -4.56 5.70
CA PHE A 95 -14.20 -4.65 6.97
C PHE A 95 -14.98 -5.44 8.03
N LYS A 96 -16.27 -5.13 8.18
CA LYS A 96 -17.16 -5.84 9.12
C LYS A 96 -17.30 -7.32 8.78
N ARG A 97 -17.40 -7.68 7.49
CA ARG A 97 -17.45 -9.08 7.04
C ARG A 97 -16.14 -9.85 7.24
N GLN A 98 -15.04 -9.14 7.44
CA GLN A 98 -13.74 -9.72 7.82
C GLN A 98 -13.53 -9.74 9.33
N ASP A 99 -14.58 -9.50 10.13
CA ASP A 99 -14.56 -9.44 11.59
C ASP A 99 -13.52 -8.44 12.15
N LEU A 100 -13.26 -7.36 11.39
CA LEU A 100 -12.32 -6.31 11.78
C LEU A 100 -13.03 -5.21 12.56
N GLU A 101 -12.43 -4.80 13.68
CA GLU A 101 -12.90 -3.62 14.39
C GLU A 101 -12.42 -2.35 13.70
N VAL A 102 -13.37 -1.53 13.26
CA VAL A 102 -13.11 -0.36 12.42
C VAL A 102 -13.07 0.91 13.27
N ARG A 103 -11.94 1.61 13.24
CA ARG A 103 -11.83 2.99 13.71
C ARG A 103 -11.50 3.90 12.53
N ARG A 104 -12.42 4.80 12.19
CA ARG A 104 -12.13 5.87 11.23
C ARG A 104 -11.23 6.91 11.90
N LEU A 105 -10.13 7.24 11.24
CA LEU A 105 -9.22 8.28 11.71
C LEU A 105 -9.65 9.64 11.13
N PRO A 106 -9.51 10.74 11.90
CA PRO A 106 -9.69 12.08 11.35
C PRO A 106 -8.77 12.25 10.15
N GLY A 107 -9.34 12.66 9.01
CA GLY A 107 -8.58 12.96 7.80
C GLY A 107 -8.29 14.45 7.72
N GLU A 108 -7.04 14.84 7.52
CA GLU A 108 -6.67 16.23 7.18
C GLU A 108 -7.01 16.59 5.72
N HIS A 109 -7.37 15.61 4.89
CA HIS A 109 -7.54 15.75 3.43
C HIS A 109 -8.79 15.03 2.92
N ALA A 110 -9.11 15.24 1.63
CA ALA A 110 -10.24 14.64 0.91
C ALA A 110 -10.22 13.09 0.78
N GLY A 111 -9.40 12.39 1.56
CA GLY A 111 -9.26 10.93 1.60
C GLY A 111 -10.11 10.24 2.67
N GLY A 112 -9.91 8.94 2.83
CA GLY A 112 -10.45 8.14 3.92
C GLY A 112 -9.36 7.27 4.54
N LYS A 113 -9.16 7.38 5.86
CA LYS A 113 -8.20 6.56 6.59
C LYS A 113 -8.89 5.74 7.68
N TRP A 114 -8.63 4.44 7.69
CA TRP A 114 -9.18 3.49 8.66
C TRP A 114 -8.06 2.72 9.34
N ARG A 115 -8.18 2.59 10.66
CA ARG A 115 -7.43 1.62 11.45
C ARG A 115 -8.34 0.44 11.73
N LEU A 116 -7.90 -0.75 11.34
CA LEU A 116 -8.63 -2.00 11.46
C LEU A 116 -7.92 -2.88 12.47
N SER A 117 -8.62 -3.32 13.51
CA SER A 117 -8.02 -4.17 14.55
C SER A 117 -8.50 -5.61 14.40
N PHE A 118 -7.59 -6.56 14.64
CA PHE A 118 -7.85 -7.99 14.58
C PHE A 118 -7.25 -8.70 15.80
N ALA A 119 -7.79 -9.86 16.15
CA ALA A 119 -7.24 -10.69 17.23
C ALA A 119 -5.99 -11.42 16.75
N ARG A 120 -4.89 -11.34 17.51
CA ARG A 120 -3.65 -12.04 17.14
C ARG A 120 -3.67 -13.49 17.60
N VAL A 121 -2.92 -14.31 16.89
CA VAL A 121 -2.69 -15.73 17.17
C VAL A 121 -2.07 -15.93 18.55
N GLU A 122 -1.10 -15.11 18.92
CA GLU A 122 -0.42 -15.16 20.24
C GLU A 122 -1.19 -14.42 21.35
N GLY A 123 -2.40 -13.92 21.04
CA GLY A 123 -3.20 -13.10 21.94
C GLY A 123 -2.96 -11.59 21.79
N GLY A 124 -3.88 -10.80 22.32
CA GLY A 124 -3.91 -9.35 22.14
C GLY A 124 -4.47 -8.94 20.77
N ARG A 125 -4.17 -7.69 20.36
CA ARG A 125 -4.71 -7.08 19.13
C ARG A 125 -3.62 -6.61 18.19
N GLY A 126 -3.77 -6.97 16.92
CA GLY A 126 -3.00 -6.43 15.80
C GLY A 126 -3.79 -5.33 15.10
N THR A 127 -3.10 -4.54 14.29
CA THR A 127 -3.72 -3.48 13.48
C THR A 127 -3.22 -3.50 12.05
N LEU A 128 -4.14 -3.18 11.14
CA LEU A 128 -3.91 -2.80 9.74
C LEU A 128 -4.38 -1.37 9.53
N GLU A 129 -3.80 -0.68 8.56
CA GLU A 129 -4.28 0.62 8.09
C GLU A 129 -4.71 0.52 6.62
N VAL A 130 -5.83 1.16 6.29
CA VAL A 130 -6.29 1.37 4.93
C VAL A 130 -6.37 2.88 4.69
N ASP A 131 -5.70 3.37 3.66
CA ASP A 131 -5.75 4.76 3.21
C ASP A 131 -6.30 4.81 1.78
N LEU A 132 -7.32 5.63 1.57
CA LEU A 132 -7.96 5.84 0.28
C LEU A 132 -7.84 7.31 -0.15
N ASN A 133 -7.25 7.52 -1.32
CA ASN A 133 -7.09 8.82 -1.94
C ASN A 133 -8.11 9.04 -3.07
N PHE A 134 -8.87 10.14 -3.00
CA PHE A 134 -9.85 10.55 -4.03
C PHE A 134 -9.35 11.65 -4.99
N LEU A 135 -8.11 12.09 -4.84
CA LEU A 135 -7.50 13.13 -5.68
C LEU A 135 -6.84 12.53 -6.93
N MET A 136 -6.14 11.41 -6.79
CA MET A 136 -5.39 10.75 -7.87
C MET A 136 -6.29 9.81 -8.68
N ARG A 137 -7.24 10.37 -9.44
CA ARG A 137 -8.30 9.60 -10.13
C ARG A 137 -7.93 9.02 -11.48
N VAL A 138 -6.82 9.49 -12.05
CA VAL A 138 -6.34 9.09 -13.37
C VAL A 138 -4.95 8.51 -13.19
N PRO A 139 -4.79 7.19 -13.28
CA PRO A 139 -3.48 6.59 -13.49
C PRO A 139 -2.85 7.13 -14.78
N LEU A 140 -1.54 7.40 -14.78
CA LEU A 140 -0.84 7.83 -15.99
C LEU A 140 -0.81 6.73 -17.05
N TRP A 141 -0.74 5.47 -16.62
CA TRP A 141 -0.87 4.29 -17.48
C TRP A 141 -1.92 3.33 -16.93
N ALA A 142 -2.45 2.48 -17.80
CA ALA A 142 -3.47 1.51 -17.42
C ALA A 142 -2.98 0.60 -16.27
N PRO A 143 -3.73 0.47 -15.16
CA PRO A 143 -3.35 -0.43 -14.08
C PRO A 143 -3.19 -1.87 -14.55
N GLN A 144 -2.17 -2.54 -14.04
CA GLN A 144 -1.89 -3.94 -14.37
C GLN A 144 -2.52 -4.85 -13.32
N ARG A 145 -3.31 -5.84 -13.74
CA ARG A 145 -3.81 -6.87 -12.81
C ARG A 145 -2.68 -7.81 -12.46
N ARG A 146 -2.37 -7.92 -11.17
CA ARG A 146 -1.30 -8.76 -10.64
C ARG A 146 -1.79 -9.59 -9.47
N ASP A 147 -1.20 -10.76 -9.31
CA ASP A 147 -1.37 -11.59 -8.12
C ASP A 147 -0.30 -11.19 -7.10
N SER A 148 -0.64 -11.24 -5.81
CA SER A 148 0.34 -11.06 -4.75
C SER A 148 1.34 -12.21 -4.71
N ARG A 149 2.46 -12.05 -4.00
CA ARG A 149 3.17 -13.22 -3.49
C ARG A 149 2.26 -14.00 -2.54
N GLN A 150 2.34 -15.32 -2.60
CA GLN A 150 1.60 -16.19 -1.67
C GLN A 150 2.25 -16.08 -0.29
N MET A 151 1.43 -15.88 0.74
CA MET A 151 1.91 -15.82 2.12
C MET A 151 0.87 -16.43 3.05
N LEU A 152 1.33 -17.25 4.00
CA LEU A 152 0.43 -17.97 4.92
C LEU A 152 -0.70 -18.72 4.19
N GLY A 153 -0.41 -19.29 3.01
CA GLY A 153 -1.41 -20.00 2.20
C GLY A 153 -2.44 -19.10 1.50
N GLY A 154 -2.46 -17.80 1.75
CA GLY A 154 -3.33 -16.83 1.08
C GLY A 154 -2.68 -16.20 -0.17
N LEU A 155 -3.52 -15.79 -1.11
CA LEU A 155 -3.15 -15.09 -2.34
C LEU A 155 -4.22 -14.04 -2.66
N ALA A 156 -3.81 -12.81 -2.95
CA ALA A 156 -4.70 -11.78 -3.47
C ALA A 156 -4.55 -11.77 -5.00
N ALA A 157 -5.55 -12.33 -5.69
CA ALA A 157 -5.51 -12.56 -7.13
C ALA A 157 -6.17 -11.44 -7.94
N GLY A 158 -5.55 -11.11 -9.08
CA GLY A 158 -6.09 -10.19 -10.07
C GLY A 158 -6.28 -8.76 -9.58
N ILE A 159 -5.46 -8.31 -8.63
CA ILE A 159 -5.55 -6.98 -8.02
C ILE A 159 -5.03 -5.94 -9.02
N PRO A 160 -5.78 -4.88 -9.36
CA PRO A 160 -5.27 -3.79 -10.17
C PRO A 160 -4.22 -3.02 -9.38
N VAL A 161 -3.00 -2.98 -9.89
CA VAL A 161 -1.84 -2.30 -9.31
C VAL A 161 -1.44 -1.14 -10.22
N VAL A 162 -1.13 0.02 -9.62
CA VAL A 162 -0.60 1.19 -10.33
C VAL A 162 0.69 0.81 -11.08
N ASP A 163 0.92 1.42 -12.24
CA ASP A 163 2.08 1.13 -13.08
C ASP A 163 3.42 1.26 -12.34
N LEU A 164 4.41 0.46 -12.74
CA LEU A 164 5.74 0.43 -12.16
C LEU A 164 6.38 1.82 -12.10
N HIS A 165 6.26 2.62 -13.16
CA HIS A 165 6.87 3.95 -13.25
C HIS A 165 6.19 4.96 -12.33
N GLU A 166 4.86 4.87 -12.20
CA GLU A 166 4.09 5.66 -11.24
C GLU A 166 4.42 5.30 -9.80
N LEU A 167 4.61 4.02 -9.49
CA LEU A 167 5.06 3.59 -8.17
C LEU A 167 6.47 4.10 -7.86
N ALA A 168 7.40 4.03 -8.83
CA ALA A 168 8.76 4.54 -8.67
C ALA A 168 8.75 6.06 -8.44
N ALA A 169 8.01 6.81 -9.26
CA ALA A 169 7.83 8.25 -9.10
C ALA A 169 7.21 8.62 -7.75
N GLY A 170 6.21 7.87 -7.29
CA GLY A 170 5.59 8.05 -5.98
C GLY A 170 6.58 7.80 -4.82
N LYS A 171 7.50 6.84 -4.96
CA LYS A 171 8.56 6.58 -3.97
C LYS A 171 9.60 7.68 -3.93
N LEU A 172 10.04 8.16 -5.09
CA LEU A 172 10.92 9.33 -5.18
C LEU A 172 10.25 10.58 -4.59
N ALA A 173 8.99 10.84 -4.92
CA ALA A 173 8.23 11.95 -4.36
C ALA A 173 8.11 11.85 -2.82
N ALA A 174 7.90 10.65 -2.29
CA ALA A 174 7.83 10.40 -0.84
C ALA A 174 9.20 10.62 -0.18
N LEU A 175 10.27 10.08 -0.77
CA LEU A 175 11.64 10.22 -0.30
C LEU A 175 12.04 11.70 -0.14
N PHE A 176 11.63 12.54 -1.10
CA PHE A 176 11.93 13.98 -1.08
C PHE A 176 10.91 14.83 -0.29
N SER A 177 9.82 14.26 0.23
CA SER A 177 8.80 15.02 0.99
C SER A 177 8.77 14.73 2.48
N ARG A 178 9.38 13.63 2.92
CA ARG A 178 9.45 13.24 4.34
C ARG A 178 10.65 12.37 4.63
N ILE A 179 11.08 12.35 5.89
CA ILE A 179 12.15 11.48 6.37
C ILE A 179 11.52 10.15 6.81
N ALA A 180 11.65 9.12 5.97
CA ALA A 180 11.19 7.77 6.28
C ALA A 180 12.14 6.72 5.67
N ALA A 181 12.71 5.85 6.50
CA ALA A 181 13.70 4.84 6.10
C ALA A 181 13.16 3.89 5.01
N ARG A 182 11.87 3.54 5.09
CA ARG A 182 11.20 2.68 4.11
C ARG A 182 11.13 3.30 2.71
N ASP A 183 11.03 4.62 2.60
CA ASP A 183 10.94 5.30 1.29
C ASP A 183 12.30 5.27 0.56
N LEU A 184 13.41 5.45 1.29
CA LEU A 184 14.76 5.26 0.73
C LEU A 184 14.99 3.80 0.30
N PHE A 185 14.67 2.84 1.18
CA PHE A 185 14.81 1.42 0.89
C PHE A 185 14.01 1.03 -0.37
N ASP A 186 12.73 1.40 -0.42
CA ASP A 186 11.86 1.10 -1.56
C ASP A 186 12.36 1.77 -2.86
N THR A 187 12.85 3.01 -2.76
CA THR A 187 13.38 3.76 -3.91
C THR A 187 14.60 3.06 -4.52
N VAL A 188 15.56 2.64 -3.69
CA VAL A 188 16.76 1.93 -4.18
C VAL A 188 16.36 0.62 -4.87
N ASN A 189 15.44 -0.14 -4.27
CA ASN A 189 15.01 -1.41 -4.84
C ASN A 189 14.23 -1.24 -6.15
N ILE A 190 13.30 -0.27 -6.23
CA ILE A 190 12.51 -0.08 -7.46
C ILE A 190 13.32 0.53 -8.61
N LEU A 191 14.29 1.42 -8.31
CA LEU A 191 15.19 1.97 -9.33
C LEU A 191 16.11 0.91 -9.95
N SER A 192 16.32 -0.21 -9.27
CA SER A 192 17.09 -1.35 -9.77
C SER A 192 16.22 -2.34 -10.59
N HIS A 193 14.93 -2.06 -10.76
CA HIS A 193 14.01 -2.93 -11.49
C HIS A 193 14.26 -2.86 -13.01
N ARG A 194 14.48 -4.01 -13.66
CA ARG A 194 14.93 -4.09 -15.06
C ARG A 194 13.96 -3.54 -16.09
N GLU A 195 12.66 -3.57 -15.78
CA GLU A 195 11.59 -3.07 -16.67
C GLU A 195 11.35 -1.56 -16.54
N LEU A 196 12.12 -0.86 -15.70
CA LEU A 196 11.95 0.57 -15.50
C LEU A 196 12.57 1.36 -16.66
N ASP A 197 11.73 2.00 -17.46
CA ASP A 197 12.11 2.90 -18.53
C ASP A 197 12.40 4.31 -17.95
N PRO A 198 13.62 4.86 -18.12
CA PRO A 198 13.97 6.18 -17.61
C PRO A 198 13.12 7.34 -18.16
N ALA A 199 12.65 7.26 -19.41
CA ALA A 199 11.83 8.29 -20.02
C ALA A 199 10.41 8.30 -19.42
N LEU A 200 9.82 7.13 -19.22
CA LEU A 200 8.52 6.99 -18.55
C LEU A 200 8.62 7.38 -17.07
N LEU A 201 9.68 6.95 -16.37
CA LEU A 201 9.94 7.35 -14.99
C LEU A 201 10.03 8.88 -14.87
N ARG A 202 10.81 9.53 -15.74
CA ARG A 202 10.94 10.98 -15.74
C ARG A 202 9.59 11.67 -15.94
N GLN A 203 8.76 11.17 -16.85
CA GLN A 203 7.42 11.71 -17.07
C GLN A 203 6.55 11.58 -15.79
N ALA A 204 6.52 10.39 -15.19
CA ALA A 204 5.76 10.13 -13.97
C ALA A 204 6.23 11.00 -12.80
N PHE A 205 7.55 11.16 -12.67
CA PHE A 205 8.18 11.98 -11.65
C PHE A 205 7.80 13.45 -11.82
N VAL A 206 7.97 14.03 -13.01
CA VAL A 206 7.61 15.43 -13.28
C VAL A 206 6.12 15.70 -12.99
N VAL A 207 5.21 14.81 -13.41
CA VAL A 207 3.78 14.96 -13.11
C VAL A 207 3.52 14.89 -11.60
N SER A 208 4.12 13.93 -10.90
CA SER A 208 4.01 13.80 -9.43
C SER A 208 4.51 15.07 -8.72
N GLY A 209 5.58 15.67 -9.24
CA GLY A 209 6.14 16.93 -8.73
C GLY A 209 5.28 18.15 -8.97
N ALA A 210 4.68 18.25 -10.15
CA ALA A 210 3.73 19.32 -10.46
C ALA A 210 2.49 19.29 -9.53
N MET A 211 2.16 18.12 -8.98
CA MET A 211 1.06 17.92 -8.03
C MET A 211 1.51 17.97 -6.56
N SER A 212 2.81 18.07 -6.31
CA SER A 212 3.39 18.10 -4.96
C SER A 212 3.17 19.46 -4.30
N ARG A 213 3.02 19.46 -2.98
CA ARG A 213 3.01 20.69 -2.17
C ARG A 213 4.40 21.31 -2.01
N ARG A 214 5.45 20.48 -2.15
CA ARG A 214 6.85 20.91 -2.13
C ARG A 214 7.23 21.38 -3.52
N ASP A 215 7.83 22.56 -3.63
CA ASP A 215 8.44 23.03 -4.88
C ASP A 215 9.67 22.19 -5.19
N TRP A 216 9.65 21.49 -6.32
CA TRP A 216 10.71 20.55 -6.65
C TRP A 216 11.96 21.21 -7.22
N ARG A 217 11.89 22.50 -7.58
CA ARG A 217 13.06 23.28 -8.01
C ARG A 217 14.06 23.50 -6.87
N ASP A 218 13.58 23.40 -5.63
CA ASP A 218 14.38 23.56 -4.42
C ASP A 218 14.89 22.22 -3.85
N LEU A 219 14.65 21.09 -4.53
CA LEU A 219 15.13 19.79 -4.08
C LEU A 219 16.65 19.72 -4.11
N ARG A 220 17.20 19.17 -3.04
CA ARG A 220 18.61 18.87 -2.89
C ARG A 220 18.79 17.40 -2.57
N ILE A 221 19.98 16.87 -2.84
CA ILE A 221 20.27 15.46 -2.56
C ILE A 221 20.17 15.17 -1.06
N GLU A 222 20.50 16.16 -0.22
CA GLU A 222 20.43 16.07 1.24
C GLU A 222 19.00 15.89 1.76
N ASP A 223 17.98 16.20 0.95
CA ASP A 223 16.58 15.95 1.29
C ASP A 223 16.21 14.47 1.29
N ALA A 224 16.99 13.63 0.59
CA ALA A 224 16.87 12.17 0.64
C ALA A 224 17.52 11.61 1.92
N ALA A 225 17.17 12.18 3.07
CA ALA A 225 17.71 11.81 4.37
C ALA A 225 16.97 10.63 5.01
N MET A 226 17.64 9.95 5.95
CA MET A 226 17.03 8.94 6.82
C MET A 226 17.33 9.23 8.29
N ASP A 227 16.41 8.85 9.18
CA ASP A 227 16.66 8.80 10.63
C ASP A 227 17.06 7.36 11.01
N PRO A 228 18.26 7.13 11.57
CA PRO A 228 18.68 5.80 12.03
C PRO A 228 17.71 5.15 13.03
N ARG A 229 16.99 5.94 13.83
CA ARG A 229 15.95 5.43 14.73
C ARG A 229 14.76 4.91 13.95
N ASP A 230 14.39 5.58 12.86
CA ASP A 230 13.31 5.13 11.96
C ASP A 230 13.70 3.83 11.23
N VAL A 231 14.98 3.67 10.86
CA VAL A 231 15.52 2.41 10.35
C VAL A 231 15.28 1.28 11.35
N ALA A 232 15.75 1.46 12.60
CA ALA A 232 15.66 0.45 13.63
C ALA A 232 14.20 0.09 14.00
N GLN A 233 13.31 1.08 14.04
CA GLN A 233 11.94 0.90 14.54
C GLN A 233 10.92 0.54 13.44
N LYS A 234 11.12 0.99 12.20
CA LYS A 234 10.11 0.85 11.13
C LYS A 234 10.57 0.06 9.92
N LEU A 235 11.87 0.00 9.65
CA LEU A 235 12.40 -0.77 8.52
C LEU A 235 12.88 -2.15 8.95
N LEU A 236 13.83 -2.25 9.90
CA LEU A 236 14.43 -3.53 10.32
C LEU A 236 13.38 -4.59 10.72
N PRO A 237 12.31 -4.27 11.47
CA PRO A 237 11.33 -5.28 11.85
C PRO A 237 10.52 -5.85 10.67
N MET A 238 10.58 -5.20 9.50
CA MET A 238 9.93 -5.63 8.27
C MET A 238 10.88 -6.37 7.32
N LEU A 239 12.15 -6.50 7.66
CA LEU A 239 13.15 -7.26 6.92
C LEU A 239 13.27 -8.69 7.46
N ARG A 240 13.95 -9.55 6.70
CA ARG A 240 14.32 -10.93 7.03
C ARG A 240 15.83 -11.04 7.15
#